data_AF-A0A8S3XI68-F1
#
_entry.id   AF-A0A8S3XI68-F1
#
_cell.length_a   1.000
_cell.length_b   1.000
_cell.length_c   1.000
_cell.angle_alpha   90.00
_cell.angle_beta   90.00
_cell.angle_gamma   90.00
#
_symmetry.space_group_name_H-M   'P 1'
#
loop_
_entity.id
_entity.type
_entity.pdbx_description
1 polymer ?
#
loop_
_entity_poly.entity_id
_entity_poly.type
_entity_poly.pdbx_seq_one_letter_code
_entity_poly.pdbx_strand_id
1 'polypeptide(L)'
;MKRLYESKPLQNYSKYTGSLRKTKFVALKRGLKSQLSLFTKANTKQESAALASFRVALEIGKRGKPFTDGEMVKECLIAVVEKICPKK
;
A
#
# COMPACT_ATOMS: atom_id res chain seq x y z
N MET A 1 -19.44 13.42 36.93
CA MET A 1 -19.46 12.28 35.99
C MET A 1 -18.09 12.20 35.32
N LYS A 2 -17.24 11.24 35.69
CA LYS A 2 -15.86 11.16 35.16
C LYS A 2 -15.90 10.56 33.75
N ARG A 3 -15.33 11.22 32.76
CA ARG A 3 -15.39 10.78 31.35
C ARG A 3 -14.76 9.37 31.24
N LEU A 4 -15.48 8.45 30.61
CA LEU A 4 -15.05 7.05 30.42
C LEU A 4 -13.69 6.93 29.69
N TYR A 5 -13.34 7.96 28.91
CA TYR A 5 -12.05 8.12 28.26
C TYR A 5 -10.89 8.34 29.24
N GLU A 6 -11.13 8.97 30.39
CA GLU A 6 -10.08 9.32 31.36
C GLU A 6 -9.77 8.15 32.32
N SER A 7 -10.71 7.23 32.54
CA SER A 7 -10.55 6.18 33.57
C SER A 7 -9.71 4.99 33.11
N LYS A 8 -9.89 4.52 31.86
CA LYS A 8 -9.24 3.28 31.38
C LYS A 8 -7.80 3.45 30.90
N PRO A 9 -7.40 4.51 30.16
CA PRO A 9 -6.02 4.68 29.73
C PRO A 9 -5.10 5.07 30.89
N LEU A 10 -5.55 5.97 31.77
CA LEU A 10 -4.71 6.48 32.85
C LEU A 10 -4.29 5.36 33.83
N GLN A 11 -5.22 4.46 34.19
CA GLN A 11 -4.92 3.31 35.05
C GLN A 11 -4.03 2.26 34.37
N ASN A 12 -4.19 2.04 33.06
CA ASN A 12 -3.45 0.99 32.35
C ASN A 12 -2.03 1.43 31.95
N TYR A 13 -1.79 2.73 31.80
CA TYR A 13 -0.51 3.26 31.34
C TYR A 13 0.31 4.00 32.40
N SER A 14 -0.26 4.29 33.58
CA SER A 14 0.46 4.92 34.71
C SER A 14 1.71 4.14 35.13
N LYS A 15 1.69 2.80 34.99
CA LYS A 15 2.82 1.90 35.27
C LYS A 15 4.02 2.09 34.33
N TYR A 16 3.85 2.75 33.19
CA TYR A 16 4.93 2.99 32.24
C TYR A 16 5.57 4.36 32.48
N THR A 17 6.70 4.38 33.17
CA THR A 17 7.53 5.57 33.41
C THR A 17 8.96 5.34 32.93
N GLY A 18 9.74 6.43 32.77
CA GLY A 18 11.18 6.37 32.46
C GLY A 18 11.56 5.45 31.28
N SER A 19 12.46 4.51 31.55
CA SER A 19 12.96 3.53 30.57
C SER A 19 11.88 2.56 30.09
N LEU A 20 10.99 2.11 30.99
CA LEU A 20 9.92 1.17 30.67
C LEU A 20 8.94 1.76 29.65
N ARG A 21 8.66 3.07 29.76
CA ARG A 21 7.88 3.82 28.77
C ARG A 21 8.55 3.81 27.39
N LYS A 22 9.86 4.08 27.33
CA LYS A 22 10.62 4.05 26.07
C LYS A 22 10.59 2.66 25.43
N THR A 23 10.80 1.61 26.21
CA THR A 23 10.76 0.23 25.72
C THR A 23 9.38 -0.15 25.19
N LYS A 24 8.31 0.19 25.91
CA LYS A 24 6.93 -0.07 25.45
C LYS A 24 6.61 0.70 24.18
N PHE A 25 7.04 1.97 24.08
CA PHE A 25 6.86 2.77 22.88
C PHE A 25 7.55 2.18 21.66
N VAL A 26 8.81 1.74 21.78
CA VAL A 26 9.54 1.08 20.69
C VAL A 26 8.85 -0.21 20.28
N ALA A 27 8.39 -1.02 21.24
CA ALA A 27 7.65 -2.24 20.95
C ALA A 27 6.34 -1.97 20.19
N LEU A 28 5.57 -0.96 20.60
CA LEU A 28 4.35 -0.53 19.92
C LEU A 28 4.63 -0.02 18.51
N LYS A 29 5.66 0.81 18.33
CA LYS A 29 6.07 1.31 17.01
C LYS A 29 6.47 0.18 16.07
N ARG A 30 7.17 -0.85 16.59
CA ARG A 30 7.52 -2.05 15.81
C ARG A 30 6.27 -2.86 15.45
N GLY A 31 5.35 -3.05 16.39
CA GLY A 31 4.08 -3.73 16.14
C GLY A 31 3.25 -3.02 15.06
N LEU A 32 3.11 -1.70 15.17
CA LEU A 32 2.42 -0.88 14.17
C LEU A 32 3.07 -1.00 12.79
N LYS A 33 4.41 -0.89 12.70
CA LYS A 33 5.12 -1.08 11.42
C LYS A 33 4.89 -2.48 10.85
N SER A 34 4.86 -3.52 11.68
CA SER A 34 4.57 -4.89 11.24
C SER A 34 3.15 -5.00 10.66
N GLN A 35 2.16 -4.41 11.32
CA GLN A 35 0.77 -4.39 10.82
C GLN A 35 0.67 -3.60 9.51
N LEU A 36 1.31 -2.43 9.43
CA LEU A 36 1.34 -1.60 8.22
C LEU A 36 2.14 -2.24 7.06
N SER A 37 3.05 -3.15 7.36
CA SER A 37 3.85 -3.83 6.33
C SER A 37 2.99 -4.66 5.35
N LEU A 38 1.83 -5.14 5.80
CA LEU A 38 0.88 -5.86 4.93
C LEU A 38 0.21 -4.92 3.94
N PHE A 39 -0.27 -3.76 4.41
CA PHE A 39 -0.92 -2.75 3.59
C PHE A 39 0.04 -2.12 2.59
N THR A 40 1.27 -1.80 3.01
CA THR A 40 2.29 -1.23 2.12
C THR A 40 2.68 -2.21 1.01
N LYS A 41 2.88 -3.50 1.32
CA LYS A 41 3.15 -4.53 0.31
C LYS A 41 1.98 -4.71 -0.67
N ALA A 42 0.74 -4.73 -0.17
CA ALA A 42 -0.45 -4.83 -1.02
C ALA A 42 -0.57 -3.60 -1.95
N ASN A 43 -0.33 -2.40 -1.42
CA ASN A 43 -0.45 -1.15 -2.16
C ASN A 43 0.55 -1.07 -3.33
N THR A 44 1.83 -1.46 -3.13
CA THR A 44 2.83 -1.39 -4.21
C THR A 44 2.47 -2.22 -5.45
N LYS A 45 1.93 -3.44 -5.26
CA LYS A 45 1.47 -4.27 -6.38
C LYS A 45 0.27 -3.64 -7.08
N GLN A 46 -0.67 -3.12 -6.30
CA GLN A 46 -1.88 -2.52 -6.83
C GLN A 46 -1.60 -1.21 -7.59
N GLU A 47 -0.65 -0.41 -7.13
CA GLU A 47 -0.18 0.80 -7.82
C GLU A 47 0.44 0.45 -9.18
N SER A 48 1.31 -0.56 -9.25
CA SER A 48 1.88 -1.00 -10.54
C SER A 48 0.82 -1.48 -11.52
N ALA A 49 -0.18 -2.23 -11.04
CA ALA A 49 -1.29 -2.72 -11.86
C ALA A 49 -2.17 -1.56 -12.34
N ALA A 50 -2.49 -0.59 -11.47
CA ALA A 50 -3.27 0.59 -11.86
C ALA A 50 -2.55 1.44 -12.93
N LEU A 51 -1.25 1.68 -12.76
CA LEU A 51 -0.44 2.39 -13.74
C LEU A 51 -0.36 1.66 -15.09
N ALA A 52 -0.25 0.33 -15.07
CA ALA A 52 -0.27 -0.49 -16.27
C ALA A 52 -1.63 -0.37 -17.00
N SER A 53 -2.74 -0.46 -16.28
CA SER A 53 -4.09 -0.32 -16.84
C SER A 53 -4.31 1.06 -17.47
N PHE A 54 -3.86 2.14 -16.83
CA PHE A 54 -3.94 3.48 -17.42
C PHE A 54 -3.14 3.60 -18.71
N ARG A 55 -1.95 2.98 -18.79
CA ARG A 55 -1.16 2.95 -20.02
C ARG A 55 -1.87 2.19 -21.15
N VAL A 56 -2.49 1.05 -20.85
CA VAL A 56 -3.27 0.28 -21.83
C VAL A 56 -4.46 1.10 -22.33
N ALA A 57 -5.21 1.73 -21.43
CA ALA A 57 -6.34 2.58 -21.79
C ALA A 57 -5.90 3.76 -22.68
N LEU A 58 -4.74 4.36 -22.39
CA LEU A 58 -4.17 5.42 -23.20
C LEU A 58 -3.83 4.94 -24.63
N GLU A 59 -3.21 3.78 -24.79
CA GLU A 59 -2.88 3.27 -26.14
C GLU A 59 -4.11 2.86 -26.94
N ILE A 60 -5.11 2.28 -26.29
CA ILE A 60 -6.41 1.99 -26.92
C ILE A 60 -7.04 3.30 -27.40
N GLY A 61 -7.09 4.32 -26.54
CA GLY A 61 -7.67 5.63 -26.86
C GLY A 61 -6.95 6.36 -27.99
N LYS A 62 -5.61 6.33 -28.03
CA LYS A 62 -4.84 6.97 -29.11
C LYS A 62 -5.04 6.32 -30.46
N ARG A 63 -5.12 4.98 -30.49
CA ARG A 63 -5.15 4.22 -31.75
C ARG A 63 -6.55 4.20 -32.37
N GLY A 64 -7.60 4.28 -31.55
CA GLY A 64 -8.98 4.20 -32.04
C GLY A 64 -9.28 2.89 -32.76
N LYS A 65 -8.48 1.85 -32.52
CA LYS A 65 -8.58 0.54 -33.15
C LYS A 65 -9.34 -0.44 -32.25
N PRO A 66 -10.05 -1.42 -32.82
CA PRO A 66 -10.70 -2.46 -32.03
C PRO A 66 -9.66 -3.32 -31.30
N PHE A 67 -10.03 -3.86 -30.13
CA PHE A 67 -9.19 -4.76 -29.32
C PHE A 67 -8.86 -6.11 -29.98
N THR A 68 -9.28 -6.30 -31.22
CA THR A 68 -8.97 -7.45 -32.07
C THR A 68 -7.75 -7.24 -32.95
N ASP A 69 -7.19 -6.02 -33.05
CA ASP A 69 -5.92 -5.78 -33.75
C ASP A 69 -4.76 -6.37 -32.94
N GLY A 70 -4.12 -7.41 -33.49
CA GLY A 70 -3.04 -8.14 -32.84
C GLY A 70 -1.81 -7.28 -32.50
N GLU A 71 -1.50 -6.26 -33.30
CA GLU A 71 -0.37 -5.37 -33.01
C GLU A 71 -0.72 -4.44 -31.84
N MET A 72 -1.97 -3.97 -31.77
CA MET A 72 -2.45 -3.19 -30.63
C MET A 72 -2.41 -4.02 -29.33
N VAL A 73 -2.84 -5.28 -29.39
CA VAL A 73 -2.79 -6.19 -28.23
C VAL A 73 -1.34 -6.42 -27.78
N LYS A 74 -0.42 -6.63 -28.72
CA LYS A 74 1.01 -6.82 -28.45
C LYS A 74 1.63 -5.62 -27.73
N GLU A 75 1.38 -4.40 -28.18
CA GLU A 75 1.95 -3.21 -27.52
C GLU A 75 1.33 -2.95 -26.15
N CYS A 76 0.03 -3.23 -25.98
CA CYS A 76 -0.60 -3.19 -24.65
C CYS A 76 0.09 -4.16 -23.69
N LEU A 77 0.38 -5.39 -24.13
CA LEU A 77 1.09 -6.38 -23.32
C LEU A 77 2.51 -5.93 -22.96
N ILE A 78 3.25 -5.36 -23.91
CA ILE A 78 4.59 -4.82 -23.64
C ILE A 78 4.51 -3.71 -22.59
N ALA A 79 3.57 -2.77 -22.73
CA ALA A 79 3.39 -1.67 -21.77
C ALA A 79 3.04 -2.15 -20.35
N VAL A 80 2.30 -3.25 -20.23
CA VAL A 80 1.98 -3.90 -18.95
C VAL A 80 3.23 -4.54 -18.35
N VAL A 81 3.99 -5.30 -19.14
CA VAL A 81 5.22 -5.98 -18.68
C VAL A 81 6.24 -4.96 -18.18
N GLU A 82 6.42 -3.84 -18.89
CA GLU A 82 7.32 -2.75 -18.45
C GLU A 82 6.97 -2.16 -17.08
N LYS A 83 5.70 -2.22 -16.67
CA LYS A 83 5.22 -1.61 -15.42
C LYS A 83 5.09 -2.60 -14.27
N ILE A 84 4.76 -3.86 -14.56
CA ILE A 84 4.54 -4.90 -13.55
C ILE A 84 5.82 -5.69 -13.25
N CYS A 85 6.70 -5.87 -14.22
CA CYS A 85 7.94 -6.62 -14.02
C CYS A 85 9.08 -5.69 -13.57
N PRO A 86 9.70 -5.91 -12.40
CA PRO A 86 10.97 -5.27 -12.09
C PRO A 86 12.01 -5.75 -13.12
N LYS A 87 12.68 -4.81 -13.80
CA LYS A 87 13.80 -5.13 -14.70
C LYS A 87 14.83 -5.94 -13.89
N LYS A 88 15.21 -7.12 -14.41
CA LYS A 88 16.29 -7.94 -13.83
C LYS A 88 17.62 -7.21 -13.91
#